data_AF-A0A7V6IQ14-F1
#
_entry.id   AF-A0A7V6IQ14-F1
#
_cell.length_a   1.000
_cell.length_b   1.000
_cell.length_c   1.000
_cell.angle_alpha   90.00
_cell.angle_beta   90.00
_cell.angle_gamma   90.00
#
_symmetry.space_group_name_H-M   'P 1'
#
loop_
_entity.id
_entity.type
_entity.pdbx_description
1 polymer ?
#
loop_
_entity_poly.entity_id
_entity_poly.type
_entity_poly.pdbx_seq_one_letter_code
_entity_poly.pdbx_strand_id
1 'polypeptide(L)'
;MLLYFIFSLGVSLTLAIALLVLLINRLQVNWTRQNKVGISFLLPVLITIILIFVIYLDTQPKVLDLINLFQGNTRTVEAKSEEIKVQGNNLIIDDQTLLISPLSEKISDQKIYRFSYLPNSKIVVYQEYGDILPVILEIPVDENSTDSGPNNPEDFIDPTDTTTTTEEVDTENIADVAIPAEDTY
;
A
#
# COMPACT_ATOMS: atom_id res chain seq x y z
N MET A 1 6.43 -5.31 8.38
CA MET A 1 5.94 -4.04 7.83
C MET A 1 4.60 -3.62 8.43
N LEU A 2 3.58 -4.47 8.44
CA LEU A 2 2.27 -4.17 9.06
C LEU A 2 2.35 -3.69 10.52
N LEU A 3 3.21 -4.30 11.35
CA LEU A 3 3.44 -3.86 12.74
C LEU A 3 3.92 -2.40 12.83
N TYR A 4 4.76 -1.96 11.89
CA TYR A 4 5.24 -0.57 11.85
C TYR A 4 4.09 0.41 11.59
N PHE A 5 3.18 0.06 10.68
CA PHE A 5 1.97 0.85 10.43
C PHE A 5 1.10 0.94 11.69
N ILE A 6 0.79 -0.19 12.34
CA ILE A 6 -0.03 -0.20 13.57
C ILE A 6 0.64 0.60 14.69
N PHE A 7 1.95 0.44 14.87
CA PHE A 7 2.70 1.20 15.88
C PHE A 7 2.68 2.70 15.58
N SER A 8 2.92 3.09 14.32
CA SER A 8 2.89 4.48 13.90
C SER A 8 1.51 5.12 14.10
N LEU A 9 0.43 4.40 13.78
CA LEU A 9 -0.94 4.82 14.05
C LEU A 9 -1.21 4.94 15.55
N GLY A 10 -0.74 3.98 16.35
CA GLY A 10 -0.89 4.02 17.81
C GLY A 10 -0.20 5.24 18.43
N VAL A 11 0.99 5.58 17.96
CA VAL A 11 1.74 6.77 18.40
C VAL A 11 1.01 8.05 17.99
N SER A 12 0.55 8.16 16.73
CA SER A 12 -0.17 9.36 16.28
C SER A 12 -1.48 9.57 17.03
N LEU A 13 -2.22 8.48 17.31
CA LEU A 13 -3.45 8.53 18.09
C LEU A 13 -3.19 8.91 19.54
N THR A 14 -2.17 8.33 20.17
CA THR A 14 -1.78 8.67 21.54
C THR A 14 -1.38 10.14 21.66
N LEU A 15 -0.63 10.67 20.69
CA LEU A 15 -0.28 12.08 20.63
C LEU A 15 -1.52 12.97 20.50
N ALA A 16 -2.47 12.62 19.63
CA ALA A 16 -3.71 13.36 19.47
C ALA A 16 -4.56 13.36 20.76
N ILE A 17 -4.66 12.22 21.44
CA ILE A 17 -5.35 12.10 22.74
C ILE A 17 -4.64 12.94 23.81
N ALA A 18 -3.30 12.88 23.89
CA ALA A 18 -2.53 13.66 24.85
C ALA A 18 -2.73 15.17 24.64
N LEU A 19 -2.72 15.64 23.39
CA LEU A 19 -3.02 17.03 23.03
C LEU A 19 -4.46 17.41 23.38
N LEU A 20 -5.43 16.52 23.18
CA LEU A 20 -6.82 16.74 23.53
C LEU A 20 -7.00 16.87 25.06
N VAL A 21 -6.40 15.97 25.85
CA VAL A 21 -6.44 16.04 27.32
C VAL A 21 -5.78 17.33 27.81
N LEU A 22 -4.65 17.72 27.22
CA LEU A 22 -3.96 18.97 27.54
C LEU A 22 -4.84 20.18 27.21
N LEU A 23 -5.51 20.17 26.06
CA LEU A 23 -6.47 21.20 25.66
C LEU A 23 -7.62 21.33 26.67
N ILE A 24 -8.24 20.21 27.05
CA ILE A 24 -9.34 20.18 28.03
C ILE A 24 -8.87 20.76 29.37
N ASN A 25 -7.73 20.31 29.88
CA ASN A 25 -7.16 20.82 31.14
C ASN A 25 -6.92 22.32 31.08
N ARG A 26 -6.36 22.84 29.98
CA ARG A 26 -6.12 24.28 29.80
C ARG A 26 -7.39 25.08 29.64
N LEU A 27 -8.40 24.53 28.99
CA LEU A 27 -9.71 25.16 28.83
C LEU A 27 -10.42 25.28 30.19
N GLN A 28 -10.38 24.23 31.03
CA GLN A 28 -10.91 24.26 32.39
C GLN A 28 -10.22 25.32 33.27
N VAL A 29 -8.89 25.42 33.19
CA VAL A 29 -8.12 26.46 33.92
C VAL A 29 -8.45 27.87 33.42
N ASN A 30 -8.65 28.03 32.11
CA ASN A 30 -9.07 29.32 31.53
C ASN A 30 -10.48 29.71 32.02
N TRP A 31 -11.40 28.75 32.01
CA TRP A 31 -12.78 28.97 32.42
C TRP A 31 -12.92 29.34 33.90
N THR A 32 -12.11 28.75 34.78
CA THR A 32 -12.10 29.08 36.22
C THR A 32 -11.49 30.46 36.55
N ARG A 33 -11.11 31.26 35.54
CA ARG A 33 -10.50 32.60 35.67
C ARG A 33 -9.28 32.66 36.61
N GLN A 34 -8.65 31.52 36.92
CA GLN A 34 -7.46 31.48 37.78
C GLN A 34 -6.20 31.99 37.07
N ASN A 35 -6.26 32.13 35.73
CA ASN A 35 -5.16 32.71 34.96
C ASN A 35 -5.07 34.23 35.16
N LYS A 36 -4.10 34.66 35.96
CA LYS A 36 -3.71 36.07 36.13
C LYS A 36 -2.82 36.62 35.01
N VAL A 37 -2.38 35.77 34.07
CA VAL A 37 -1.44 36.13 32.98
C VAL A 37 -2.16 36.09 31.64
N GLY A 38 -2.25 37.25 30.96
CA GLY A 38 -3.02 37.41 29.73
C GLY A 38 -2.59 36.53 28.55
N ILE A 39 -1.30 36.18 28.45
CA ILE A 39 -0.79 35.30 27.38
C ILE A 39 -1.34 33.86 27.50
N SER A 40 -1.58 33.37 28.72
CA SER A 40 -2.10 32.01 28.93
C SER A 40 -3.53 31.82 28.39
N PHE A 41 -4.21 32.91 28.02
CA PHE A 41 -5.51 32.86 27.36
C PHE A 41 -5.43 32.34 25.92
N LEU A 42 -4.32 32.58 25.22
CA LEU A 42 -4.15 32.17 23.81
C LEU A 42 -3.65 30.72 23.66
N LEU A 43 -3.12 30.14 24.73
CA LEU A 43 -2.55 28.79 24.73
C LEU A 43 -3.52 27.71 24.24
N PRO A 44 -4.80 27.66 24.67
CA PRO A 44 -5.76 26.68 24.17
C PRO A 44 -5.95 26.77 22.66
N VAL A 45 -6.04 27.99 22.11
CA VAL A 45 -6.18 28.21 20.67
C VAL A 45 -4.97 27.65 19.91
N LEU A 46 -3.76 27.92 20.41
CA LEU A 46 -2.54 27.38 19.81
C LEU A 46 -2.53 25.85 19.82
N ILE A 47 -2.90 25.23 20.95
CA ILE A 47 -2.99 23.77 21.07
C ILE A 47 -4.03 23.21 20.10
N THR A 48 -5.19 23.86 19.95
CA THR A 48 -6.22 23.46 18.98
C THR A 48 -5.69 23.48 17.55
N ILE A 49 -4.96 24.54 17.17
CA ILE A 49 -4.35 24.62 15.84
C ILE A 49 -3.40 23.44 15.62
N ILE A 50 -2.48 23.19 16.57
CA ILE A 50 -1.54 22.07 16.50
C ILE A 50 -2.27 20.72 16.42
N LEU A 51 -3.32 20.53 17.22
CA LEU A 51 -4.13 19.32 17.20
C LEU A 51 -4.79 19.09 15.83
N ILE A 52 -5.35 20.13 15.22
CA ILE A 52 -5.94 20.05 13.87
C ILE A 52 -4.87 19.64 12.85
N PHE A 53 -3.67 20.24 12.91
CA PHE A 53 -2.58 19.88 12.02
C PHE A 53 -2.15 18.42 12.18
N VAL A 54 -1.98 17.95 13.42
CA VAL A 54 -1.63 16.55 13.70
C VAL A 54 -2.71 15.59 13.20
N ILE A 55 -3.98 15.91 13.44
CA ILE A 55 -5.09 15.08 12.96
C ILE A 55 -5.11 15.05 11.43
N TYR A 56 -5.02 16.20 10.77
CA TYR A 56 -5.18 16.30 9.32
C TYR A 56 -3.99 15.71 8.56
N LEU A 57 -2.76 16.01 8.97
CA LEU A 57 -1.56 15.59 8.24
C LEU A 57 -1.12 14.16 8.59
N ASP A 58 -1.39 13.68 9.79
CA ASP A 58 -0.82 12.41 10.27
C ASP A 58 -1.89 11.37 10.62
N THR A 59 -2.81 11.68 11.53
CA THR A 59 -3.76 10.68 12.04
C THR A 59 -4.83 10.30 11.02
N GLN A 60 -5.43 11.26 10.33
CA GLN A 60 -6.50 11.05 9.36
C GLN A 60 -6.09 10.13 8.19
N PRO A 61 -4.97 10.37 7.47
CA PRO A 61 -4.57 9.47 6.39
C PRO A 61 -4.29 8.04 6.90
N LYS A 62 -3.70 7.89 8.10
CA LYS A 62 -3.46 6.56 8.69
C LYS A 62 -4.75 5.85 9.11
N VAL A 63 -5.75 6.57 9.61
CA VAL A 63 -7.05 5.98 9.96
C VAL A 63 -7.79 5.51 8.70
N LEU A 64 -7.79 6.30 7.62
CA LEU A 64 -8.35 5.87 6.33
C LEU A 64 -7.63 4.65 5.79
N ASP A 65 -6.31 4.62 5.94
CA ASP A 65 -5.51 3.49 5.52
C ASP A 65 -5.72 2.24 6.37
N LEU A 66 -6.07 2.37 7.64
CA LEU A 66 -6.46 1.23 8.47
C LEU A 66 -7.70 0.55 7.86
N ILE A 67 -8.67 1.33 7.42
CA ILE A 67 -9.88 0.82 6.75
C ILE A 67 -9.50 0.15 5.42
N ASN A 68 -8.66 0.78 4.61
CA ASN A 68 -8.17 0.20 3.36
C ASN A 68 -7.43 -1.12 3.59
N LEU A 69 -6.64 -1.21 4.67
CA LEU A 69 -5.93 -2.43 5.04
C LEU A 69 -6.89 -3.57 5.38
N PHE A 70 -7.94 -3.30 6.17
CA PHE A 70 -8.96 -4.31 6.49
C PHE A 70 -9.77 -4.76 5.28
N GLN A 71 -9.98 -3.87 4.31
CA GLN A 71 -10.65 -4.19 3.04
C GLN A 71 -9.73 -4.85 2.01
N GLY A 72 -8.42 -4.98 2.28
CA GLY A 72 -7.44 -5.46 1.31
C GLY A 72 -7.17 -4.49 0.15
N ASN A 73 -7.64 -3.25 0.24
CA ASN A 73 -7.46 -2.22 -0.78
C ASN A 73 -6.07 -1.58 -0.68
N THR A 74 -5.07 -2.32 -1.14
CA THR A 74 -3.68 -1.85 -1.22
C THR A 74 -3.30 -1.57 -2.66
N ARG A 75 -2.41 -0.59 -2.88
CA ARG A 75 -1.84 -0.31 -4.20
C ARG A 75 -0.53 -1.05 -4.33
N THR A 76 -0.25 -1.58 -5.51
CA THR A 76 1.01 -2.26 -5.82
C THR A 76 1.81 -1.42 -6.81
N VAL A 77 3.11 -1.32 -6.57
CA VAL A 77 4.07 -0.81 -7.55
C VAL A 77 5.16 -1.86 -7.73
N GLU A 78 5.54 -2.09 -8.98
CA GLU A 78 6.62 -2.98 -9.35
C GLU A 78 7.75 -2.15 -9.93
N ALA A 79 8.97 -2.35 -9.44
CA ALA A 79 10.12 -1.59 -9.86
C ALA A 79 11.37 -2.46 -9.86
N LYS A 80 12.27 -2.19 -10.81
CA LYS A 80 13.59 -2.85 -10.84
C LYS A 80 14.49 -2.21 -9.78
N SER A 81 15.41 -2.99 -9.22
CA SER A 81 16.37 -2.51 -8.22
C SER A 81 17.09 -1.22 -8.64
N GLU A 82 17.43 -1.10 -9.93
CA GLU A 82 18.12 0.07 -10.52
C GLU A 82 17.28 1.37 -10.52
N GLU A 83 15.96 1.24 -10.51
CA GLU A 83 15.01 2.38 -10.53
C GLU A 83 14.68 2.87 -9.12
N ILE A 84 14.95 2.05 -8.10
CA ILE A 84 14.60 2.33 -6.71
C ILE A 84 15.70 3.13 -6.03
N LYS A 85 15.41 4.37 -5.65
CA LYS A 85 16.34 5.18 -4.83
C LYS A 85 15.93 5.10 -3.36
N VAL A 86 16.81 4.57 -2.53
CA VAL A 86 16.62 4.50 -1.07
C VAL A 86 17.23 5.73 -0.41
N GLN A 87 16.42 6.55 0.26
CA GLN A 87 16.88 7.71 1.02
C GLN A 87 16.37 7.62 2.47
N GLY A 88 17.18 7.05 3.36
CA GLY A 88 16.78 6.82 4.75
C GLY A 88 15.59 5.84 4.81
N ASN A 89 14.45 6.33 5.30
CA ASN A 89 13.20 5.55 5.41
C ASN A 89 12.25 5.77 4.22
N ASN A 90 12.75 6.39 3.15
CA ASN A 90 11.97 6.69 1.95
C ASN A 90 12.49 5.85 0.78
N LEU A 91 11.55 5.24 0.05
CA LEU A 91 11.78 4.66 -1.27
C LEU A 91 11.23 5.62 -2.32
N ILE A 92 12.06 6.00 -3.27
CA ILE A 92 11.64 6.84 -4.39
C ILE A 92 11.60 5.95 -5.63
N ILE A 93 10.39 5.77 -6.18
CA ILE A 93 10.09 4.93 -7.35
C ILE A 93 9.20 5.77 -8.27
N ASP A 94 9.61 5.98 -9.52
CA ASP A 94 8.84 6.77 -10.52
C ASP A 94 8.29 8.10 -9.98
N ASP A 95 9.15 8.87 -9.31
CA ASP A 95 8.82 10.15 -8.65
C ASP A 95 7.84 10.06 -7.47
N GLN A 96 7.46 8.85 -7.06
CA GLN A 96 6.65 8.60 -5.87
C GLN A 96 7.54 8.27 -4.67
N THR A 97 7.34 9.00 -3.57
CA THR A 97 7.99 8.70 -2.29
C THR A 97 7.09 7.78 -1.46
N LEU A 98 7.58 6.56 -1.20
CA LEU A 98 6.96 5.57 -0.33
C LEU A 98 7.73 5.47 0.98
N LEU A 99 7.01 5.25 2.08
CA LEU A 99 7.59 5.11 3.42
C LEU A 99 7.84 3.65 3.73
N ILE A 100 9.09 3.31 4.04
CA ILE A 100 9.50 1.96 4.43
C ILE A 100 9.94 1.93 5.91
N SER A 101 9.68 0.80 6.56
CA SER A 101 10.14 0.58 7.94
C SER A 101 11.67 0.62 8.00
N PRO A 102 12.29 1.25 9.01
CA PRO A 102 13.76 1.22 9.19
C PRO A 102 14.31 -0.19 9.45
N LEU A 103 13.43 -1.14 9.81
CA LEU A 103 13.74 -2.55 10.00
C LEU A 103 13.57 -3.38 8.72
N SER A 104 13.38 -2.74 7.57
CA SER A 104 13.24 -3.46 6.31
C SER A 104 14.54 -4.09 5.86
N GLU A 105 14.43 -5.19 5.12
CA GLU A 105 15.57 -5.77 4.43
C GLU A 105 16.13 -4.77 3.40
N LYS A 106 17.45 -4.77 3.24
CA LYS A 106 18.09 -3.91 2.23
C LYS A 106 17.73 -4.42 0.85
N ILE A 107 17.51 -3.48 -0.07
CA ILE A 107 17.29 -3.78 -1.48
C ILE A 107 18.60 -4.36 -2.03
N SER A 108 18.50 -5.54 -2.63
CA SER A 108 19.59 -6.24 -3.31
C SER A 108 19.59 -5.85 -4.78
N ASP A 109 20.77 -5.80 -5.35
CA ASP A 109 20.93 -5.60 -6.79
C ASP A 109 20.35 -6.80 -7.55
N GLN A 110 19.89 -6.55 -8.78
CA GLN A 110 19.42 -7.58 -9.73
C GLN A 110 18.14 -8.35 -9.31
N LYS A 111 17.22 -7.69 -8.60
CA LYS A 111 15.88 -8.22 -8.32
C LYS A 111 14.79 -7.28 -8.81
N ILE A 112 13.62 -7.85 -9.09
CA ILE A 112 12.39 -7.09 -9.31
C ILE A 112 11.63 -7.06 -7.99
N TYR A 113 11.27 -5.87 -7.54
CA TYR A 113 10.54 -5.69 -6.29
C TYR A 113 9.11 -5.29 -6.56
N ARG A 114 8.19 -5.95 -5.86
CA ARG A 114 6.78 -5.56 -5.81
C ARG A 114 6.45 -5.07 -4.40
N PHE A 115 6.07 -3.80 -4.30
CA PHE A 115 5.70 -3.15 -3.04
C PHE A 115 4.20 -2.92 -2.99
N SER A 116 3.54 -3.49 -1.99
CA SER A 116 2.15 -3.14 -1.67
C SER A 116 2.13 -2.06 -0.60
N TYR A 117 1.50 -0.92 -0.90
CA TYR A 117 1.45 0.25 -0.05
C TYR A 117 0.03 0.77 0.15
N LEU A 118 -0.14 1.56 1.21
CA LEU A 118 -1.40 2.16 1.57
C LEU A 118 -1.59 3.51 0.84
N PRO A 119 -2.76 3.78 0.24
CA PRO A 119 -2.92 4.87 -0.71
C PRO A 119 -2.79 6.27 -0.09
N ASN A 120 -3.19 6.48 1.17
CA ASN A 120 -3.20 7.83 1.74
C ASN A 120 -1.87 8.19 2.43
N SER A 121 -1.30 7.26 3.19
CA SER A 121 -0.05 7.44 3.96
C SER A 121 1.20 7.00 3.20
N LYS A 122 1.05 6.29 2.07
CA LYS A 122 2.16 5.75 1.26
C LYS A 122 3.10 4.83 2.03
N ILE A 123 2.62 4.21 3.12
CA ILE A 123 3.39 3.25 3.92
C ILE A 123 3.35 1.88 3.25
N VAL A 124 4.52 1.28 3.07
CA VAL A 124 4.68 -0.08 2.54
C VAL A 124 4.27 -1.10 3.60
N VAL A 125 3.37 -2.02 3.23
CA VAL A 125 2.83 -3.06 4.13
C VAL A 125 3.31 -4.46 3.74
N TYR A 126 3.52 -4.69 2.44
CA TYR A 126 4.07 -5.95 1.92
C TYR A 126 5.16 -5.68 0.89
N GLN A 127 6.16 -6.54 0.88
CA GLN A 127 7.27 -6.50 -0.06
C GLN A 127 7.50 -7.92 -0.55
N GLU A 128 7.52 -8.09 -1.85
CA GLU A 128 7.84 -9.33 -2.53
C GLU A 128 8.99 -9.08 -3.51
N TYR A 129 9.81 -10.09 -3.75
CA TYR A 129 10.88 -10.02 -4.74
C TYR A 129 10.85 -11.23 -5.65
N GLY A 130 11.07 -10.98 -6.93
CA GLY A 130 11.31 -11.99 -7.95
C GLY A 130 12.75 -11.90 -8.44
N ASP A 131 13.33 -13.05 -8.78
CA ASP A 131 14.62 -13.09 -9.47
C ASP A 131 14.41 -12.66 -10.92
N ILE A 132 15.32 -11.83 -11.44
CA ILE A 132 15.37 -11.54 -12.86
C ILE A 132 15.90 -12.82 -13.52
N LEU A 133 15.12 -13.45 -14.39
CA LEU A 133 15.63 -14.58 -15.19
C LEU A 133 16.91 -14.10 -15.90
N PRO A 134 18.02 -14.87 -15.85
CA PRO A 134 19.23 -14.48 -16.56
C PRO A 134 18.88 -14.33 -18.04
N VAL A 135 19.18 -13.16 -18.60
CA VAL A 135 19.09 -12.93 -20.05
C VAL A 135 19.94 -14.00 -20.70
N ILE A 136 19.31 -14.95 -21.39
CA ILE A 136 20.03 -15.92 -22.22
C ILE A 136 20.72 -15.08 -23.28
N LEU A 137 22.05 -14.97 -23.19
CA LEU A 137 22.87 -14.45 -24.28
C LEU A 137 22.56 -15.29 -25.50
N GLU A 138 21.86 -14.72 -26.48
CA GLU A 138 21.73 -15.31 -27.80
C GLU A 138 23.15 -15.49 -28.35
N ILE A 139 23.62 -16.73 -28.33
CA ILE A 139 24.87 -17.12 -28.98
C ILE A 139 24.66 -16.80 -30.47
N PRO A 140 25.53 -15.99 -31.12
CA PRO A 140 25.43 -15.80 -32.56
C PRO A 140 25.51 -17.18 -33.21
N VAL A 141 24.43 -17.59 -33.87
CA VAL A 141 24.41 -18.77 -34.71
C VAL A 141 25.30 -18.44 -35.90
N ASP A 142 26.55 -18.93 -35.87
CA ASP A 142 27.42 -18.93 -37.03
C ASP A 142 26.78 -19.80 -38.11
N GLU A 143 26.01 -19.15 -38.98
CA GLU A 143 25.38 -19.74 -40.15
C GLU A 143 26.45 -19.99 -41.22
N ASN A 144 27.23 -21.07 -41.05
CA ASN A 144 28.02 -21.61 -42.14
C ASN A 144 28.19 -23.12 -42.04
N SER A 145 27.26 -23.85 -42.66
CA SER A 145 27.52 -25.17 -43.21
C SER A 145 26.60 -25.41 -44.38
N THR A 146 27.15 -25.15 -45.56
CA THR A 146 26.69 -25.68 -46.85
C THR A 146 26.79 -27.20 -46.80
N ASP A 147 25.67 -27.92 -46.95
CA ASP A 147 25.69 -29.17 -47.70
C ASP A 147 24.33 -29.43 -48.38
N SER A 148 24.43 -30.07 -49.52
CA SER A 148 23.52 -30.09 -50.65
C SER A 148 22.99 -31.50 -50.87
N GLY A 149 21.69 -31.65 -51.10
CA GLY A 149 21.11 -32.91 -51.57
C GLY A 149 19.58 -32.87 -51.73
N PRO A 150 19.03 -33.04 -52.96
CA PRO A 150 17.60 -33.00 -53.23
C PRO A 150 16.94 -34.40 -53.21
N ASN A 151 15.62 -34.44 -53.48
CA ASN A 151 14.69 -35.57 -53.71
C ASN A 151 13.75 -35.82 -52.51
N ASN A 152 12.42 -35.89 -52.58
CA ASN A 152 11.36 -35.75 -53.59
C ASN A 152 10.03 -35.72 -52.77
N PRO A 153 8.91 -35.14 -53.26
CA PRO A 153 7.65 -35.02 -52.52
C PRO A 153 6.67 -36.16 -52.83
N GLU A 154 5.84 -36.53 -51.85
CA GLU A 154 4.59 -37.33 -51.90
C GLU A 154 4.36 -37.82 -50.44
N ASP A 155 3.20 -37.82 -49.78
CA ASP A 155 1.83 -37.47 -50.12
C ASP A 155 1.02 -37.53 -48.79
N PHE A 156 -0.10 -36.77 -48.68
CA PHE A 156 -1.38 -37.16 -48.02
C PHE A 156 -1.37 -37.63 -46.52
N ILE A 157 -2.14 -37.12 -45.53
CA ILE A 157 -3.59 -36.83 -45.35
C ILE A 157 -3.80 -36.03 -44.02
N ASP A 158 -4.67 -35.01 -44.07
CA ASP A 158 -5.46 -34.41 -42.95
C ASP A 158 -6.82 -35.18 -42.91
N PRO A 159 -7.60 -35.39 -41.80
CA PRO A 159 -7.84 -34.44 -40.69
C PRO A 159 -8.13 -35.08 -39.32
N THR A 160 -8.50 -34.28 -38.31
CA THR A 160 -9.76 -34.38 -37.55
C THR A 160 -9.63 -33.81 -36.12
N ASP A 161 -10.36 -32.71 -35.90
CA ASP A 161 -11.17 -32.29 -34.75
C ASP A 161 -10.78 -32.64 -33.30
N THR A 162 -11.05 -31.70 -32.38
CA THR A 162 -12.26 -31.73 -31.51
C THR A 162 -12.08 -30.84 -30.24
N THR A 163 -12.86 -29.74 -30.19
CA THR A 163 -13.51 -29.02 -29.06
C THR A 163 -12.78 -28.80 -27.73
N THR A 164 -12.70 -27.56 -27.19
CA THR A 164 -13.76 -26.76 -26.52
C THR A 164 -14.41 -27.45 -25.33
N THR A 165 -14.19 -26.92 -24.11
CA THR A 165 -15.26 -26.74 -23.11
C THR A 165 -14.94 -25.54 -22.22
N THR A 166 -15.82 -24.55 -22.32
CA THR A 166 -16.11 -23.49 -21.36
C THR A 166 -17.09 -24.03 -20.33
N GLU A 167 -16.85 -23.83 -19.04
CA GLU A 167 -17.90 -23.71 -18.00
C GLU A 167 -17.33 -22.87 -16.86
N GLU A 168 -18.09 -22.18 -16.03
CA GLU A 168 -19.32 -21.40 -16.14
C GLU A 168 -19.36 -20.69 -14.77
N VAL A 169 -19.83 -19.46 -14.75
CA VAL A 169 -19.86 -18.59 -13.58
C VAL A 169 -21.19 -18.81 -12.86
N ASP A 170 -21.17 -19.35 -11.65
CA ASP A 170 -22.33 -19.31 -10.76
C ASP A 170 -22.23 -18.14 -9.78
N THR A 171 -23.08 -17.15 -10.03
CA THR A 171 -23.34 -16.00 -9.17
C THR A 171 -24.63 -16.29 -8.41
N GLU A 172 -24.53 -16.86 -7.21
CA GLU A 172 -25.72 -17.11 -6.37
C GLU A 172 -25.96 -15.95 -5.39
N ASN A 173 -26.84 -15.07 -5.86
CA ASN A 173 -28.08 -14.65 -5.20
C ASN A 173 -28.05 -13.94 -3.83
N ILE A 174 -28.52 -12.70 -3.89
CA ILE A 174 -28.89 -11.80 -2.79
C ILE A 174 -30.37 -12.01 -2.49
N ALA A 175 -30.73 -12.35 -1.26
CA ALA A 175 -32.05 -12.08 -0.68
C ALA A 175 -31.92 -12.09 0.86
N ASP A 176 -32.05 -10.94 1.51
CA ASP A 176 -33.31 -10.43 2.05
C ASP A 176 -33.55 -10.94 3.49
N VAL A 177 -33.07 -10.17 4.47
CA VAL A 177 -33.43 -10.37 5.89
C VAL A 177 -33.98 -9.06 6.40
N ALA A 178 -35.31 -9.04 6.50
CA ALA A 178 -36.13 -7.99 7.05
C ALA A 178 -35.83 -7.70 8.52
N ILE A 179 -35.80 -6.42 8.86
CA ILE A 179 -35.78 -5.89 10.23
C ILE A 179 -37.25 -5.71 10.67
N PRO A 180 -37.72 -6.35 11.76
CA PRO A 180 -38.94 -5.92 12.39
C PRO A 180 -38.67 -4.75 13.35
N ALA A 181 -39.48 -3.71 13.20
CA ALA A 181 -39.65 -2.64 14.15
C ALA A 181 -40.65 -3.08 15.24
N GLU A 182 -40.23 -2.97 16.49
CA GLU A 182 -41.06 -2.99 17.70
C GLU A 182 -40.26 -2.22 18.77
N ASP A 183 -40.83 -1.52 19.73
CA ASP A 183 -42.08 -0.79 19.82
C ASP A 183 -41.87 0.19 21.00
N THR A 184 -42.69 1.23 21.01
CA THR A 184 -42.83 2.24 22.07
C THR A 184 -42.83 1.71 23.51
N TYR A 185 -42.15 2.43 24.44
CA TYR A 185 -42.68 2.85 25.75
C TYR A 185 -41.88 4.04 26.29
#